data_AF-A0A2V5TJG5-F1
#
_entry.id   AF-A0A2V5TJG5-F1
#
_cell.length_a   1.000
_cell.length_b   1.000
_cell.length_c   1.000
_cell.angle_alpha   90.00
_cell.angle_beta   90.00
_cell.angle_gamma   90.00
#
_symmetry.space_group_name_H-M   'P 1'
#
loop_
_entity.id
_entity.type
_entity.pdbx_description
1 polymer ?
#
loop_
_entity_poly.entity_id
_entity_poly.type
_entity_poly.pdbx_seq_one_letter_code
_entity_poly.pdbx_strand_id
1 'polypeptide(L)'
;MIDRILEFSLRQRALVLLGAVALLGAGLWSALHLPIDAVPDITGVQVQINTEVPALAAEESEKLVTRPIEIEMAGLPGMEDMRSLTKFGLSQITLN
;
A
#
# COMPACT_ATOMS: atom_id res chain seq x y z
N MET A 1 -9.37 -40.50 17.56
CA MET A 1 -9.36 -39.03 17.88
C MET A 1 -10.45 -38.31 17.09
N ILE A 2 -10.53 -38.50 15.77
CA ILE A 2 -11.63 -37.98 14.95
C ILE A 2 -12.99 -38.53 15.41
N ASP A 3 -13.05 -39.79 15.82
CA ASP A 3 -14.29 -40.41 16.33
C ASP A 3 -14.85 -39.66 17.54
N ARG A 4 -13.98 -39.15 18.43
CA ARG A 4 -14.38 -38.33 19.58
C ARG A 4 -14.96 -36.98 19.17
N ILE A 5 -14.41 -36.36 18.13
CA ILE A 5 -14.91 -35.08 17.59
C ILE A 5 -16.25 -35.30 16.91
N LEU A 6 -16.42 -36.38 16.16
CA LEU A 6 -17.68 -36.78 15.54
C LEU A 6 -18.75 -37.06 16.59
N GLU A 7 -18.43 -37.87 17.60
CA GLU A 7 -19.34 -38.20 18.69
C GLU A 7 -19.78 -36.95 19.46
N PHE A 8 -18.84 -36.04 19.77
CA PHE A 8 -19.15 -34.75 20.38
C PHE A 8 -20.05 -33.89 19.48
N SER A 9 -19.74 -33.81 18.18
CA SER A 9 -20.51 -33.02 17.21
C SER A 9 -21.93 -33.53 17.04
N LEU A 10 -22.13 -34.84 17.02
CA LEU A 10 -23.45 -35.47 16.94
C LEU A 10 -24.23 -35.32 18.25
N ARG A 11 -23.56 -35.45 19.40
CA ARG A 11 -24.18 -35.31 20.73
C ARG A 11 -24.56 -33.86 21.05
N GLN A 12 -23.84 -32.89 20.53
CA GLN A 12 -24.08 -31.46 20.70
C GLN A 12 -24.53 -30.80 19.38
N ARG A 13 -25.35 -31.50 18.60
CA ARG A 13 -25.85 -31.05 17.28
C ARG A 13 -26.43 -29.63 17.26
N ALA A 14 -27.10 -29.21 18.34
CA ALA A 14 -27.67 -27.87 18.44
C ALA A 14 -26.59 -26.79 18.54
N LEU A 15 -25.53 -27.02 19.32
CA LEU A 15 -24.37 -26.13 19.41
C LEU A 15 -23.63 -26.05 18.07
N VAL A 16 -23.44 -27.19 17.40
CA VAL A 16 -22.80 -27.24 16.08
C VAL A 16 -23.61 -26.46 15.04
N LEU A 17 -24.93 -26.64 15.02
CA LEU A 17 -25.83 -25.90 14.12
C LEU A 17 -25.82 -24.40 14.41
N LEU A 18 -25.88 -23.99 15.68
CA LEU A 18 -25.77 -22.58 16.05
C LEU A 18 -24.43 -21.99 15.62
N GLY A 19 -23.33 -22.72 15.85
CA GLY A 19 -22.00 -22.33 15.39
C GLY A 19 -21.93 -22.18 13.87
N ALA A 20 -22.54 -23.11 13.12
CA ALA A 20 -22.62 -23.04 11.66
C ALA A 20 -23.43 -21.83 11.18
N VAL A 21 -24.57 -21.53 11.80
CA VAL A 21 -25.40 -20.35 11.47
C VAL A 21 -24.66 -19.05 11.79
N ALA A 22 -23.98 -18.98 12.93
CA ALA A 22 -23.16 -17.83 13.30
C ALA A 22 -22.02 -17.61 12.30
N LEU A 23 -21.34 -18.68 11.88
CA LEU A 23 -20.30 -18.65 10.84
C LEU A 23 -20.85 -18.17 9.50
N LEU A 24 -22.02 -18.66 9.08
CA LEU A 24 -22.69 -18.21 7.87
C LEU A 24 -23.05 -16.72 7.95
N GLY A 25 -23.60 -16.25 9.07
CA GLY A 25 -23.93 -14.85 9.28
C GLY A 25 -22.69 -13.94 9.22
N ALA A 26 -21.61 -14.33 9.90
CA ALA A 26 -20.35 -13.60 9.87
C ALA A 26 -19.72 -13.60 8.47
N GLY A 27 -19.79 -14.75 7.77
CA GLY A 27 -19.31 -14.88 6.39
C GLY A 27 -20.08 -14.00 5.41
N LEU A 28 -21.42 -13.97 5.51
CA LEU A 28 -22.25 -13.09 4.68
C LEU A 28 -21.95 -11.62 4.95
N TRP A 29 -21.84 -11.24 6.23
CA TRP A 29 -21.51 -9.87 6.60
C TRP A 29 -20.14 -9.47 6.02
N SER A 30 -19.14 -10.32 6.16
CA SER A 30 -17.80 -10.10 5.58
C SER A 30 -17.85 -10.00 4.04
N ALA A 31 -18.55 -10.90 3.37
CA ALA A 31 -18.68 -10.90 1.91
C ALA A 31 -19.37 -9.62 1.38
N LEU A 32 -20.33 -9.07 2.12
CA LEU A 32 -21.02 -7.83 1.76
C LEU A 32 -20.21 -6.55 2.07
N HIS A 33 -19.30 -6.60 3.04
CA HIS A 33 -18.48 -5.46 3.46
C HIS A 33 -17.06 -5.49 2.90
N LEU A 34 -16.69 -6.55 2.16
CA LEU A 34 -15.38 -6.63 1.53
C LEU A 34 -15.25 -5.49 0.51
N PRO A 35 -14.24 -4.62 0.62
CA PRO A 35 -13.98 -3.63 -0.42
C PRO A 35 -13.56 -4.37 -1.69
N ILE A 36 -14.39 -4.27 -2.73
CA ILE A 36 -14.08 -4.83 -4.04
C ILE A 36 -13.43 -3.73 -4.86
N ASP A 37 -12.19 -3.99 -5.30
CA ASP A 37 -11.54 -3.18 -6.32
C ASP A 37 -11.55 -3.93 -7.66
N ALA A 38 -11.70 -3.20 -8.76
CA ALA A 38 -11.83 -3.76 -10.10
C ALA A 38 -10.50 -4.29 -10.64
N VAL A 39 -9.38 -3.81 -10.10
CA VAL A 39 -8.04 -4.19 -10.50
C VAL A 39 -7.16 -4.38 -9.26
N PRO A 40 -6.22 -5.32 -9.27
CA PRO A 40 -5.21 -5.36 -8.24
C PRO A 40 -4.37 -4.09 -8.32
N ASP A 41 -3.94 -3.58 -7.17
CA ASP A 41 -2.97 -2.48 -7.12
C ASP A 41 -1.64 -2.98 -7.68
N ILE A 42 -1.32 -2.50 -8.89
CA ILE A 42 -0.07 -2.75 -9.60
C ILE A 42 0.89 -1.55 -9.49
N THR A 43 0.52 -0.52 -8.73
CA THR A 43 1.38 0.65 -8.55
C THR A 43 2.51 0.31 -7.58
N GLY A 44 3.74 0.63 -7.99
CA GLY A 44 4.90 0.54 -7.10
C GLY A 44 4.80 1.58 -5.99
N VAL A 45 5.46 1.33 -4.86
CA VAL A 45 5.57 2.34 -3.79
C VAL A 45 6.44 3.47 -4.31
N GLN A 46 5.86 4.65 -4.48
CA GLN A 46 6.56 5.81 -5.01
C GLN A 46 6.53 6.95 -3.98
N VAL A 47 7.68 7.58 -3.77
CA VAL A 47 7.79 8.80 -2.96
C VAL A 47 8.14 9.97 -3.87
N GLN A 48 7.28 10.98 -3.89
CA GLN A 48 7.49 12.19 -4.67
C GLN A 48 7.80 13.38 -3.77
N ILE A 49 8.92 14.04 -4.04
CA ILE A 49 9.40 15.24 -3.37
C ILE A 49 9.23 16.41 -4.34
N ASN A 50 8.29 17.31 -4.03
CA ASN A 50 8.04 18.51 -4.82
C ASN A 50 8.56 19.73 -4.04
N THR A 51 9.51 20.45 -4.63
CA THR A 51 10.07 21.67 -4.09
C THR A 51 9.73 22.83 -5.00
N GLU A 52 8.97 23.79 -4.48
CA GLU A 52 8.67 25.03 -5.19
C GLU A 52 9.86 25.99 -5.11
N VAL A 53 10.30 26.51 -6.25
CA VAL A 53 11.47 27.38 -6.36
C VAL A 53 11.11 28.66 -7.12
N PRO A 54 10.24 29.52 -6.57
CA PRO A 54 9.82 30.73 -7.24
C PRO A 54 11.03 31.65 -7.46
N ALA A 55 11.21 32.12 -8.70
CA ALA A 55 12.24 33.04 -9.17
C ALA A 55 13.61 32.48 -9.61
N LEU A 56 13.90 31.19 -9.47
CA LEU A 56 15.14 30.60 -10.01
C LEU A 56 14.92 30.05 -11.42
N ALA A 57 15.91 30.25 -12.30
CA ALA A 57 15.95 29.58 -13.59
C ALA A 57 16.05 28.06 -13.39
N ALA A 58 15.64 27.28 -14.39
CA ALA A 58 15.70 25.82 -14.30
C ALA A 58 17.12 25.30 -14.02
N GLU A 59 18.14 25.92 -14.63
CA GLU A 59 19.54 25.52 -14.43
C GLU A 59 20.08 25.86 -13.03
N GLU A 60 19.62 26.98 -12.45
CA GLU A 60 19.99 27.36 -11.09
C GLU A 60 19.28 26.47 -10.07
N SER A 61 18.00 26.16 -10.30
CA SER A 61 17.21 25.25 -9.49
C SER A 61 17.81 23.85 -9.48
N GLU A 62 18.30 23.37 -10.62
CA GLU A 62 18.98 22.08 -10.74
C GLU A 62 20.23 22.01 -9.86
N LYS A 63 21.08 23.05 -9.92
CA LYS A 63 22.35 23.08 -9.18
C LYS A 63 22.16 23.31 -7.69
N LEU A 64 21.17 24.12 -7.30
CA LEU A 64 20.99 24.58 -5.92
C LEU A 64 19.97 23.77 -5.12
N VAL A 65 19.03 23.11 -5.79
CA VAL A 65 17.91 22.41 -5.13
C VAL A 65 17.88 20.94 -5.53
N THR A 66 17.70 20.64 -6.82
CA THR A 66 17.49 19.26 -7.29
C THR A 66 18.69 18.37 -6.99
N ARG A 67 19.89 18.77 -7.44
CA ARG A 67 21.12 17.96 -7.30
C ARG A 67 21.51 17.69 -5.84
N PRO A 68 21.48 18.67 -4.91
CA PRO A 68 21.74 18.37 -3.50
C PRO A 68 20.77 17.33 -2.93
N ILE A 69 19.48 17.44 -3.24
CA ILE A 69 18.47 16.49 -2.74
C ILE A 69 18.72 15.10 -3.35
N GLU A 70 19.02 15.00 -4.64
CA GLU A 70 19.37 13.72 -5.27
C GLU A 70 20.57 13.03 -4.60
N ILE A 71 21.63 13.79 -4.30
CA ILE A 71 22.84 13.23 -3.68
C ILE A 71 22.53 12.65 -2.29
N GLU A 72 21.72 13.35 -1.50
CA GLU A 72 21.31 12.87 -0.18
C GLU A 72 20.37 11.66 -0.27
N MET A 73 19.52 11.59 -1.30
CA MET A 73 18.58 10.48 -1.51
C MET A 73 19.22 9.25 -2.18
N ALA A 74 20.36 9.42 -2.88
CA ALA A 74 21.05 8.34 -3.61
C ALA A 74 21.50 7.16 -2.74
N GLY A 75 21.58 7.35 -1.41
CA GLY A 75 22.00 6.32 -0.45
C GLY A 75 20.86 5.57 0.24
N LEU A 76 19.59 5.84 -0.13
CA LEU A 76 18.45 5.23 0.56
C LEU A 76 18.36 3.71 0.30
N PRO A 77 18.21 2.88 1.34
CA PRO A 77 18.08 1.43 1.18
C PRO A 77 16.73 1.08 0.56
N GLY A 78 16.73 0.15 -0.39
CA GLY A 78 15.50 -0.35 -1.03
C GLY A 78 14.97 0.49 -2.18
N MET A 79 15.76 1.44 -2.68
CA MET A 79 15.42 2.27 -3.84
C MET A 79 15.87 1.58 -5.14
N GLU A 80 14.97 1.45 -6.11
CA GLU A 80 15.23 0.84 -7.43
C GLU A 80 15.62 1.87 -8.48
N ASP A 81 14.89 3.00 -8.53
CA ASP A 81 15.11 4.06 -9.51
C ASP A 81 14.81 5.43 -8.89
N MET A 82 15.63 6.43 -9.23
CA MET A 82 15.45 7.82 -8.84
C MET A 82 15.39 8.69 -10.09
N ARG A 83 14.30 9.43 -10.23
CA ARG A 83 14.09 10.36 -11.35
C ARG A 83 13.86 11.76 -10.84
N SER A 84 14.44 12.73 -11.53
CA SER A 84 14.24 14.14 -11.25
C SER A 84 13.75 14.89 -12.48
N LEU A 85 13.00 15.94 -12.21
CA LEU A 85 12.46 16.84 -13.21
C LEU A 85 12.55 18.25 -12.66
N THR A 86 13.37 19.07 -13.33
CA THR A 86 13.57 20.47 -12.98
C THR A 86 12.96 21.35 -14.06
N LYS A 87 12.05 22.23 -13.66
CA LYS A 87 11.39 23.23 -14.50
C LYS A 87 11.49 24.60 -13.83
N PHE A 88 11.23 25.66 -14.59
CA PHE A 88 11.15 26.99 -14.02
C PHE A 88 10.11 27.01 -12.89
N GLY A 89 10.54 27.37 -11.68
CA GLY A 89 9.66 27.42 -10.51
C GLY A 89 9.41 26.09 -9.78
N LEU A 90 9.89 24.95 -10.29
CA LEU A 90 9.59 23.63 -9.72
C LEU A 90 10.76 22.64 -9.86
N SER A 91 11.11 21.99 -8.75
CA SER A 91 11.96 20.80 -8.70
C SER A 91 11.12 19.62 -8.20
N GLN A 92 11.02 18.56 -8.98
CA GLN A 92 10.31 17.33 -8.63
C GLN A 92 11.26 16.15 -8.66
N ILE A 93 11.35 15.39 -7.57
CA ILE A 93 12.12 14.15 -7.47
C ILE A 93 11.16 13.02 -7.14
N THR A 94 11.32 11.89 -7.82
CA THR A 94 10.45 10.71 -7.71
C THR A 94 11.33 9.50 -7.46
N LEU A 95 11.11 8.85 -6.31
CA LEU A 95 11.83 7.68 -5.84
C LEU A 95 10.90 6.47 -5.95
N ASN A 96 11.36 5.38 -6.58
CA ASN A 96 10.65 4.10 -6.66
C ASN A 96 11.46 3.01 -5.95
#